data_AF-A0A238BW15-F1
#
_entry.id   AF-A0A238BW15-F1
#
_cell.length_a   1.000
_cell.length_b   1.000
_cell.length_c   1.000
_cell.angle_alpha   90.00
_cell.angle_beta   90.00
_cell.angle_gamma   90.00
#
_symmetry.space_group_name_H-M   'P 1'
#
loop_
_entity.id
_entity.type
_entity.pdbx_description
1 polymer ?
#
loop_
_entity_poly.entity_id
_entity_poly.type
_entity_poly.pdbx_seq_one_letter_code
_entity_poly.pdbx_strand_id
1 'polypeptide(L)'
;MDHQLVAAFLLVFLSPRIYGKSECMQIIGTLVCPQKPMLAGNVQIDLKDEDPLPWEAHDQMGRTWSLSNGSFMVSGCGADFGSFNTPDPYIIIEHKCPSVLRSVLEKSGSTRKTQFALTKMHSLSRLFILVVPLLRLPLLSLISVALTNKHQFLNSVDFFNANFVNTSEPLRISGNDQRFPLKRKKRGSAVIFENDKWPNGRVPYVISSAYTLHQRAVIARAMAAYAARTCIRFVPRQIFDADYIIISKTDGCFADFAHVGGGPQQVSLADECLNYATVIHEFMHVIGFIHEHQRAHTDFEKLTSVRLSYYGESYDYFSIMHYESTEGSRNGKNTIEARIQAITPLMGKSVDFSLSDINKINRAYKCYNFLLYG
;
A
#
# COMPACT_ATOMS: atom_id res chain seq x y z
N MET A 1 57.03 20.87 -52.80
CA MET A 1 56.49 19.64 -53.42
C MET A 1 56.06 18.74 -52.27
N ASP A 2 54.90 19.02 -51.69
CA ASP A 2 53.62 18.35 -52.00
C ASP A 2 53.70 16.82 -51.88
N HIS A 3 53.10 16.23 -50.86
CA HIS A 3 51.69 15.85 -50.90
C HIS A 3 51.15 15.48 -49.51
N GLN A 4 49.85 15.71 -49.39
CA GLN A 4 48.99 15.60 -48.23
C GLN A 4 48.88 14.18 -47.66
N LEU A 5 48.76 14.07 -46.34
CA LEU A 5 47.97 13.03 -45.69
C LEU A 5 47.22 13.67 -44.52
N VAL A 6 46.00 14.10 -44.82
CA VAL A 6 44.98 14.43 -43.83
C VAL A 6 44.54 13.11 -43.20
N ALA A 7 45.01 12.82 -41.99
CA ALA A 7 44.39 11.82 -41.14
C ALA A 7 43.44 12.55 -40.19
N ALA A 8 42.16 12.56 -40.58
CA ALA A 8 41.08 13.06 -39.75
C ALA A 8 41.04 12.28 -38.43
N PHE A 9 41.07 13.00 -37.31
CA PHE A 9 40.61 12.45 -36.04
C PHE A 9 39.11 12.13 -36.18
N LEU A 10 38.81 10.87 -36.45
CA LEU A 10 37.45 10.35 -36.35
C LEU A 10 37.16 10.17 -34.84
N LEU A 11 36.83 11.28 -34.17
CA LEU A 11 36.08 11.23 -32.92
C LEU A 11 34.71 10.67 -33.25
N VAL A 12 34.59 9.34 -33.22
CA VAL A 12 33.28 8.69 -33.12
C VAL A 12 32.74 9.05 -31.74
N PHE A 13 32.02 10.18 -31.66
CA PHE A 13 30.95 10.27 -30.67
C PHE A 13 29.95 9.21 -31.09
N LEU A 14 30.00 8.04 -30.44
CA LEU A 14 28.82 7.21 -30.32
C LEU A 14 27.84 8.08 -29.53
N SER A 15 27.02 8.85 -30.23
CA SER A 15 25.77 9.29 -29.65
C SER A 15 25.08 8.02 -29.18
N PRO A 16 24.76 7.86 -27.88
CA PRO A 16 23.73 6.90 -27.55
C PRO A 16 22.54 7.32 -28.40
N ARG A 17 22.07 6.46 -29.31
CA ARG A 17 20.76 6.63 -29.90
C ARG A 17 19.77 6.55 -28.73
N ILE A 18 19.45 7.69 -28.15
CA ILE A 18 18.43 7.83 -27.14
C ILE A 18 17.12 7.62 -27.88
N TYR A 19 16.65 6.37 -27.93
CA TYR A 19 15.27 6.09 -28.33
C TYR A 19 14.38 6.53 -27.17
N GLY A 20 13.82 7.73 -27.25
CA GLY A 20 12.70 8.12 -26.39
C GLY A 20 11.47 7.28 -26.73
N LYS A 21 10.67 6.91 -25.74
CA LYS A 21 9.38 6.23 -25.95
C LYS A 21 8.27 7.26 -25.84
N SER A 22 7.53 7.45 -26.92
CA SER A 22 6.32 8.28 -26.92
C SER A 22 5.09 7.38 -26.86
N GLU A 23 4.23 7.59 -25.88
CA GLU A 23 2.93 6.92 -25.78
C GLU A 23 1.79 7.94 -25.78
N CYS A 24 0.71 7.62 -26.49
CA CYS A 24 -0.49 8.43 -26.56
C CYS A 24 -1.64 7.73 -25.84
N MET A 25 -2.43 8.49 -25.11
CA MET A 25 -3.60 8.01 -24.39
C MET A 25 -4.84 8.84 -24.74
N GLN A 26 -5.99 8.18 -24.78
CA GLN A 26 -7.30 8.81 -24.88
C GLN A 26 -8.17 8.26 -23.75
N ILE A 27 -8.85 9.17 -23.05
CA ILE A 27 -9.69 8.88 -21.90
C ILE A 27 -11.05 9.46 -22.19
N ILE A 28 -12.08 8.62 -22.04
CA ILE A 28 -13.47 9.00 -22.15
C ILE A 28 -14.09 8.66 -20.80
N GLY A 29 -14.76 9.62 -20.18
CA GLY A 29 -15.36 9.44 -18.86
C GLY A 29 -16.54 10.37 -18.63
N THR A 30 -17.21 10.17 -17.49
CA THR A 30 -18.33 11.02 -17.06
C THR A 30 -18.13 11.39 -15.59
N LEU A 31 -18.10 12.68 -15.30
CA LEU A 31 -18.09 13.21 -13.96
C LEU A 31 -19.50 13.18 -13.37
N VAL A 32 -19.61 12.74 -12.12
CA VAL A 32 -20.87 12.72 -11.38
C VAL A 32 -20.65 13.43 -10.05
N CYS A 33 -21.37 14.53 -9.81
CA CYS A 33 -21.44 15.16 -8.49
C CYS A 33 -22.76 14.75 -7.82
N PRO A 34 -22.77 13.81 -6.86
CA PRO A 34 -24.02 13.20 -6.34
C PRO A 34 -25.01 14.20 -5.74
N GLN A 35 -24.52 15.20 -5.01
CA GLN A 35 -25.37 16.19 -4.34
C GLN A 35 -25.74 17.38 -5.23
N LYS A 36 -24.93 17.68 -6.26
CA LYS A 36 -25.10 18.83 -7.15
C LYS A 36 -24.68 18.49 -8.57
N PRO A 37 -25.51 17.78 -9.35
CA PRO A 37 -25.14 17.28 -10.68
C PRO A 37 -24.65 18.35 -11.65
N MET A 38 -25.21 19.57 -11.57
CA MET A 38 -24.81 20.72 -12.41
C MET A 38 -23.33 21.11 -12.26
N LEU A 39 -22.69 20.77 -11.13
CA LEU A 39 -21.26 21.06 -10.89
C LEU A 39 -20.33 20.08 -11.60
N ALA A 40 -20.87 19.04 -12.24
CA ALA A 40 -20.08 18.11 -13.05
C ALA A 40 -19.73 18.69 -14.43
N GLY A 41 -20.39 19.76 -14.86
CA GLY A 41 -20.13 20.43 -16.14
C GLY A 41 -19.09 21.54 -16.04
N ASN A 42 -18.38 21.77 -17.15
CA ASN A 42 -17.31 22.75 -17.28
C ASN A 42 -16.18 22.59 -16.24
N VAL A 43 -15.89 21.34 -15.88
CA VAL A 43 -14.79 20.97 -14.98
C VAL A 43 -13.55 20.73 -15.82
N GLN A 44 -12.41 21.30 -15.42
CA GLN A 44 -11.13 21.08 -16.09
C GLN A 44 -10.57 19.69 -15.77
N ILE A 45 -10.11 18.98 -16.80
CA ILE A 45 -9.42 17.69 -16.70
C ILE A 45 -8.10 17.80 -17.46
N ASP A 46 -7.01 17.59 -16.74
CA ASP A 46 -5.64 17.60 -17.28
C ASP A 46 -5.09 16.18 -17.32
N LEU A 47 -4.69 15.71 -18.49
CA LEU A 47 -3.90 14.49 -18.68
C LEU A 47 -2.42 14.87 -18.63
N LYS A 48 -1.66 14.20 -17.76
CA LYS A 48 -0.27 14.50 -17.47
C LYS A 48 0.57 13.23 -17.42
N ASP A 49 1.86 13.41 -17.64
CA ASP A 49 2.88 12.38 -17.48
C ASP A 49 3.64 12.62 -16.17
N GLU A 50 3.97 11.54 -15.44
CA GLU A 50 4.76 11.65 -14.20
C GLU A 50 6.23 11.31 -14.47
N ASP A 51 7.06 12.33 -14.63
CA ASP A 51 8.49 12.12 -14.83
C ASP A 51 9.20 11.73 -13.51
N PRO A 52 9.96 10.62 -13.49
CA PRO A 52 10.64 10.11 -12.29
C PRO A 52 11.86 10.94 -11.87
N LEU A 53 12.27 11.93 -12.67
CA LEU A 53 13.48 12.72 -12.44
C LEU A 53 13.14 14.12 -11.87
N PRO A 54 13.74 14.56 -10.75
CA PRO A 54 13.37 15.79 -10.04
C PRO A 54 13.70 17.12 -10.78
N TRP A 55 14.23 17.04 -12.00
CA TRP A 55 14.63 18.15 -12.85
C TRP A 55 13.85 18.18 -14.17
N GLU A 56 12.98 17.18 -14.40
CA GLU A 56 11.98 17.18 -15.45
C GLU A 56 10.66 17.69 -14.86
N ALA A 57 10.02 18.64 -15.53
CA ALA A 57 8.74 19.16 -15.11
C ALA A 57 7.65 18.27 -15.68
N HIS A 58 6.72 17.77 -14.85
CA HIS A 58 5.59 16.93 -15.29
C HIS A 58 4.96 17.45 -16.58
N ASP A 59 5.07 16.68 -17.65
CA ASP A 59 4.61 17.11 -18.96
C ASP A 59 3.08 17.06 -19.07
N GLN A 60 2.48 18.16 -19.52
CA GLN A 60 1.06 18.21 -19.83
C GLN A 60 0.82 17.52 -21.18
N MET A 61 0.36 16.27 -21.14
CA MET A 61 0.01 15.50 -22.33
C MET A 61 -1.25 16.04 -23.02
N GLY A 62 -2.26 16.47 -22.26
CA GLY A 62 -3.55 16.94 -22.79
C GLY A 62 -4.42 17.66 -21.76
N ARG A 63 -5.41 18.43 -22.23
CA ARG A 63 -6.39 19.13 -21.37
C ARG A 63 -7.75 19.15 -22.05
N THR A 64 -8.82 18.98 -21.28
CA THR A 64 -10.20 19.10 -21.74
C THR A 64 -11.08 19.70 -20.64
N TRP A 65 -12.34 19.96 -20.99
CA TRP A 65 -13.39 20.32 -20.03
C TRP A 65 -14.57 19.38 -20.19
N SER A 66 -15.24 19.05 -19.09
CA SER A 66 -16.48 18.28 -19.14
C SER A 66 -17.62 19.08 -19.76
N LEU A 67 -18.45 18.39 -20.53
CA LEU A 67 -19.72 18.90 -21.04
C LEU A 67 -20.71 19.10 -19.90
N SER A 68 -21.82 19.77 -20.16
CA SER A 68 -22.87 20.06 -19.15
C SER A 68 -23.44 18.81 -18.46
N ASN A 69 -23.42 17.66 -19.15
CA ASN A 69 -23.82 16.36 -18.61
C ASN A 69 -22.69 15.62 -17.86
N GLY A 70 -21.53 16.25 -17.66
CA GLY A 70 -20.36 15.68 -17.00
C GLY A 70 -19.46 14.82 -17.89
N SER A 71 -19.88 14.49 -19.12
CA SER A 71 -19.06 13.68 -20.03
C SER A 71 -17.83 14.46 -20.52
N PHE A 72 -16.70 13.78 -20.68
CA PHE A 72 -15.47 14.39 -21.18
C PHE A 72 -14.66 13.39 -22.02
N MET A 73 -13.83 13.95 -22.89
CA MET A 73 -12.81 13.21 -23.62
C MET A 73 -11.52 14.02 -23.60
N VAL A 74 -10.44 13.43 -23.11
CA VAL A 74 -9.09 14.00 -23.16
C VAL A 74 -8.16 13.03 -23.88
N SER A 75 -7.32 13.55 -24.77
CA SER A 75 -6.29 12.78 -25.44
C SER A 75 -4.99 13.55 -25.42
N GLY A 76 -3.88 12.84 -25.31
CA GLY A 76 -2.55 13.44 -25.22
C GLY A 76 -1.46 12.41 -25.39
N CYS A 77 -0.26 12.85 -25.75
CA CYS A 77 0.91 12.00 -25.84
C CYS A 77 1.99 12.53 -24.88
N GLY A 78 2.63 11.62 -24.16
CA GLY A 78 3.80 11.87 -23.31
C GLY A 78 5.02 11.22 -23.93
N ALA A 79 6.20 11.75 -23.64
CA ALA A 79 7.44 11.25 -24.20
C ALA A 79 8.55 11.30 -23.15
N ASP A 80 9.03 10.11 -22.78
CA ASP A 80 10.09 10.00 -21.79
C ASP A 80 11.46 9.83 -22.44
N PHE A 81 12.47 10.48 -21.85
CA PHE A 81 13.86 10.32 -22.24
C PHE A 81 14.48 9.05 -21.64
N GLY A 82 15.02 8.19 -22.50
CA GLY A 82 15.82 7.03 -22.10
C GLY A 82 15.15 5.67 -22.32
N SER A 83 15.96 4.62 -22.39
CA SER A 83 15.52 3.26 -22.76
C SER A 83 14.66 2.56 -21.70
N PHE A 84 14.60 3.12 -20.49
CA PHE A 84 13.97 2.52 -19.31
C PHE A 84 12.79 3.31 -18.75
N ASN A 85 12.49 4.49 -19.31
CA ASN A 85 11.35 5.30 -18.90
C ASN A 85 10.19 5.12 -19.91
N THR A 86 8.98 5.01 -19.42
CA THR A 86 7.76 4.81 -20.22
C THR A 86 6.69 5.73 -19.65
N PRO A 87 5.95 6.48 -20.49
CA PRO A 87 4.98 7.45 -19.99
C PRO A 87 4.07 6.84 -18.94
N ASP A 88 3.96 7.51 -17.80
CA ASP A 88 3.18 7.17 -16.61
C ASP A 88 1.95 8.12 -16.51
N PRO A 89 0.93 7.94 -17.37
CA PRO A 89 -0.14 8.91 -17.51
C PRO A 89 -1.11 8.92 -16.32
N TYR A 90 -1.49 10.12 -15.89
CA TYR A 90 -2.51 10.36 -14.88
C TYR A 90 -3.42 11.53 -15.26
N ILE A 91 -4.63 11.59 -14.69
CA ILE A 91 -5.50 12.77 -14.81
C ILE A 91 -5.61 13.54 -13.51
N ILE A 92 -5.61 14.87 -13.61
CA ILE A 92 -6.00 15.79 -12.54
C ILE A 92 -7.37 16.37 -12.91
N ILE A 93 -8.30 16.34 -11.96
CA ILE A 93 -9.65 16.88 -12.10
C ILE A 93 -9.82 18.00 -11.07
N GLU A 94 -10.03 19.22 -11.54
CA GLU A 94 -10.26 20.38 -10.68
C GLU A 94 -11.76 20.69 -10.58
N HIS A 95 -12.38 20.34 -9.45
CA HIS A 95 -13.84 20.37 -9.31
C HIS A 95 -14.33 21.04 -8.03
N LYS A 96 -15.63 21.40 -8.03
CA LYS A 96 -16.33 21.96 -6.86
C LYS A 96 -17.43 21.03 -6.31
N CYS A 97 -17.47 19.76 -6.73
CA CYS A 97 -18.41 18.78 -6.17
C CYS A 97 -18.28 18.71 -4.63
N PRO A 98 -19.40 18.71 -3.87
CA PRO A 98 -19.36 18.53 -2.42
C PRO A 98 -18.97 17.09 -2.04
N SER A 99 -18.20 16.90 -0.97
CA SER A 99 -17.93 15.56 -0.42
C SER A 99 -19.10 15.01 0.38
N VAL A 100 -19.40 13.72 0.21
CA VAL A 100 -20.45 12.99 0.95
C VAL A 100 -20.22 12.97 2.47
N LEU A 101 -18.97 13.15 2.94
CA LEU A 101 -18.58 12.96 4.35
C LEU A 101 -18.36 14.24 5.19
N ARG A 102 -18.58 15.45 4.65
CA ARG A 102 -18.37 16.70 5.40
C ARG A 102 -19.41 17.75 5.05
N SER A 103 -20.53 17.74 5.76
CA SER A 103 -21.62 18.72 5.57
C SER A 103 -21.64 19.87 6.58
N VAL A 104 -20.64 20.03 7.47
CA VAL A 104 -20.77 21.02 8.57
C VAL A 104 -19.75 22.17 8.57
N LEU A 105 -18.57 22.10 7.92
CA LEU A 105 -17.59 23.20 8.03
C LEU A 105 -16.69 23.40 6.80
N GLU A 106 -17.25 23.60 5.61
CA GLU A 106 -16.45 24.09 4.47
C GLU A 106 -17.06 25.33 3.83
N LYS A 107 -16.24 26.38 3.67
CA LYS A 107 -16.59 27.61 2.98
C LYS A 107 -17.06 27.28 1.57
N SER A 108 -18.28 27.69 1.24
CA SER A 108 -18.84 27.66 -0.11
C SER A 108 -17.84 28.29 -1.10
N GLY A 109 -17.30 27.49 -2.03
CA GLY A 109 -16.47 28.00 -3.13
C GLY A 109 -15.06 27.39 -3.29
N SER A 110 -14.59 26.52 -2.40
CA SER A 110 -13.25 25.91 -2.54
C SER A 110 -13.16 24.95 -3.74
N THR A 111 -12.25 25.23 -4.68
CA THR A 111 -11.88 24.28 -5.75
C THR A 111 -11.03 23.15 -5.16
N ARG A 112 -11.35 21.90 -5.50
CA ARG A 112 -10.62 20.70 -5.08
C ARG A 112 -9.89 20.09 -6.28
N LYS A 113 -8.71 19.52 -6.05
CA LYS A 113 -7.98 18.76 -7.06
C LYS A 113 -8.00 17.28 -6.68
N THR A 114 -8.45 16.44 -7.61
CA THR A 114 -8.45 14.98 -7.43
C THR A 114 -7.63 14.37 -8.55
N GLN A 115 -6.68 13.50 -8.20
CA GLN A 115 -5.78 12.87 -9.17
C GLN A 115 -6.08 11.38 -9.29
N PHE A 116 -6.08 10.86 -10.53
CA PHE A 116 -6.28 9.46 -10.83
C PHE A 116 -5.18 8.98 -11.78
N ALA A 117 -4.30 8.10 -11.30
CA ALA A 117 -3.36 7.39 -12.16
C ALA A 117 -4.11 6.38 -13.05
N LEU A 118 -3.64 6.21 -14.29
CA LEU A 118 -4.33 5.41 -15.29
C LEU A 118 -3.60 4.11 -15.55
N THR A 119 -4.34 3.01 -15.64
CA THR A 119 -3.81 1.72 -16.09
C THR A 119 -4.21 1.47 -17.54
N LYS A 120 -3.25 1.06 -18.37
CA LYS A 120 -3.47 0.65 -19.76
C LYS A 120 -4.52 -0.47 -19.84
N MET A 121 -5.66 -0.23 -20.49
CA MET A 121 -6.44 -1.33 -21.06
C MET A 121 -5.68 -1.81 -22.29
N HIS A 122 -5.13 -3.02 -22.24
CA HIS A 122 -4.56 -3.65 -23.43
C HIS A 122 -5.67 -3.84 -24.47
N SER A 123 -5.74 -2.92 -25.44
CA SER A 123 -6.46 -3.15 -26.69
C SER A 123 -5.82 -4.34 -27.40
N LEU A 124 -6.68 -5.26 -27.82
CA LEU A 124 -6.35 -6.55 -28.42
C LEU A 124 -5.31 -6.42 -29.54
N SER A 125 -4.18 -7.12 -29.35
CA SER A 125 -3.37 -7.77 -30.40
C SER A 125 -3.27 -7.08 -31.76
N ARG A 126 -2.21 -6.29 -31.97
CA ARG A 126 -1.56 -6.26 -33.30
C ARG A 126 -0.65 -7.49 -33.41
N LEU A 127 -1.22 -8.55 -33.96
CA LEU A 127 -0.53 -9.76 -34.35
C LEU A 127 0.40 -9.42 -35.54
N PHE A 128 1.69 -9.20 -35.29
CA PHE A 128 2.69 -9.29 -36.36
C PHE A 128 2.97 -10.77 -36.61
N ILE A 129 2.34 -11.32 -37.65
CA ILE A 129 2.68 -12.65 -38.18
C ILE A 129 4.01 -12.52 -38.91
N LEU A 130 5.11 -12.84 -38.22
CA LEU A 130 6.37 -13.21 -38.85
C LEU A 130 6.24 -14.66 -39.31
N VAL A 131 6.10 -14.84 -40.63
CA VAL A 131 6.13 -16.16 -41.27
C VAL A 131 7.57 -16.69 -41.14
N VAL A 132 7.76 -17.68 -40.26
CA VAL A 132 8.98 -18.50 -40.22
C VAL A 132 8.55 -19.96 -40.48
N PRO A 133 9.19 -20.69 -41.40
CA PRO A 133 8.68 -21.96 -41.90
C PRO A 133 8.74 -23.06 -40.83
N LEU A 134 7.70 -23.88 -40.87
CA LEU A 134 7.40 -25.05 -40.06
C LEU A 134 8.61 -25.97 -39.78
N LEU A 135 8.94 -26.15 -38.50
CA LEU A 135 9.34 -27.45 -37.97
C LEU A 135 8.48 -27.79 -36.75
N ARG A 136 7.78 -28.93 -36.86
CA ARG A 136 6.83 -29.48 -35.89
C ARG A 136 7.56 -29.95 -34.64
N LEU A 137 7.24 -29.35 -33.49
CA LEU A 137 7.43 -29.95 -32.16
C LEU A 137 6.17 -29.67 -31.30
N PRO A 138 5.80 -30.59 -30.39
CA PRO A 138 4.45 -30.62 -29.82
C PRO A 138 4.22 -29.49 -28.82
N LEU A 139 3.02 -28.93 -28.89
CA LEU A 139 2.50 -27.87 -28.06
C LEU A 139 2.45 -28.32 -26.59
N LEU A 140 3.42 -27.90 -25.77
CA LEU A 140 3.26 -27.84 -24.32
C LEU A 140 3.00 -26.38 -23.94
N SER A 141 1.90 -26.21 -23.20
CA SER A 141 1.24 -24.96 -22.82
C SER A 141 2.15 -23.96 -22.09
N LEU A 142 2.68 -22.96 -22.81
CA LEU A 142 3.48 -21.88 -22.21
C LEU A 142 2.82 -20.50 -22.22
N ILE A 143 1.55 -20.37 -22.62
CA ILE A 143 0.89 -19.05 -22.78
C ILE A 143 -0.16 -18.77 -21.68
N SER A 144 0.10 -19.13 -20.41
CA SER A 144 -0.82 -18.68 -19.34
C SER A 144 -0.18 -18.26 -18.01
N VAL A 145 1.15 -18.19 -17.89
CA VAL A 145 1.81 -17.83 -16.62
C VAL A 145 2.11 -16.32 -16.49
N ALA A 146 2.15 -15.57 -17.58
CA ALA A 146 2.52 -14.15 -17.54
C ALA A 146 1.34 -13.19 -17.20
N LEU A 147 0.09 -13.63 -17.39
CA LEU A 147 -1.11 -12.79 -17.20
C LEU A 147 -1.69 -12.81 -15.78
N THR A 148 -1.25 -13.72 -14.91
CA THR A 148 -1.78 -13.85 -13.54
C THR A 148 -0.96 -13.10 -12.48
N ASN A 149 0.29 -12.71 -12.78
CA ASN A 149 1.20 -12.09 -11.81
C ASN A 149 1.00 -10.58 -11.58
N LYS A 150 0.43 -9.83 -12.54
CA LYS A 150 0.34 -8.36 -12.43
C LYS A 150 -0.58 -7.87 -11.29
N HIS A 151 -1.54 -8.68 -10.86
CA HIS A 151 -2.50 -8.28 -9.82
C HIS A 151 -2.12 -8.76 -8.40
N GLN A 152 -1.07 -9.59 -8.29
CA GLN A 152 -0.68 -10.21 -7.03
C GLN A 152 0.24 -9.35 -6.15
N PHE A 153 0.70 -8.20 -6.65
CA PHE A 153 1.61 -7.30 -5.95
C PHE A 153 1.16 -5.86 -6.11
N LEU A 154 1.52 -5.00 -5.15
CA LEU A 154 1.30 -3.56 -5.27
C LEU A 154 2.34 -2.97 -6.23
N ASN A 155 1.95 -1.95 -6.99
CA ASN A 155 2.82 -1.25 -7.94
C ASN A 155 2.96 0.24 -7.56
N SER A 156 3.74 0.99 -8.34
CA SER A 156 3.97 2.43 -8.13
C SER A 156 2.66 3.22 -8.03
N VAL A 157 1.66 2.89 -8.87
CA VAL A 157 0.34 3.54 -8.85
C VAL A 157 -0.39 3.35 -7.51
N ASP A 158 -0.32 2.16 -6.92
CA ASP A 158 -0.93 1.92 -5.61
C ASP A 158 -0.26 2.79 -4.52
N PHE A 159 1.06 2.93 -4.54
CA PHE A 159 1.82 3.78 -3.60
C PHE A 159 1.66 5.27 -3.87
N PHE A 160 1.46 5.68 -5.12
CA PHE A 160 1.11 7.04 -5.47
C PHE A 160 -0.27 7.41 -4.89
N ASN A 161 -1.27 6.56 -5.16
CA ASN A 161 -2.64 6.75 -4.67
C ASN A 161 -2.72 6.71 -3.13
N ALA A 162 -1.79 6.02 -2.47
CA ALA A 162 -1.69 5.97 -1.02
C ALA A 162 -1.59 7.36 -0.37
N ASN A 163 -1.00 8.35 -1.06
CA ASN A 163 -0.87 9.72 -0.55
C ASN A 163 -2.22 10.43 -0.34
N PHE A 164 -3.29 9.94 -0.95
CA PHE A 164 -4.63 10.53 -0.86
C PHE A 164 -5.59 9.74 0.04
N VAL A 165 -5.10 8.66 0.67
CA VAL A 165 -5.90 7.84 1.60
C VAL A 165 -6.17 8.63 2.88
N ASN A 166 -7.43 8.63 3.32
CA ASN A 166 -7.82 9.21 4.61
C ASN A 166 -7.26 8.38 5.77
N THR A 167 -6.34 8.95 6.54
CA THR A 167 -5.73 8.30 7.72
C THR A 167 -6.35 8.74 9.04
N SER A 168 -7.46 9.48 9.01
CA SER A 168 -8.12 10.00 10.22
C SER A 168 -9.26 9.12 10.72
N GLU A 169 -9.54 8.00 10.03
CA GLU A 169 -10.55 7.05 10.49
C GLU A 169 -9.98 6.21 11.64
N PRO A 170 -10.71 6.08 12.76
CA PRO A 170 -10.25 5.27 13.88
C PRO A 170 -10.24 3.80 13.50
N LEU A 171 -9.37 3.08 14.20
CA LEU A 171 -9.28 1.63 14.17
C LEU A 171 -10.66 0.97 14.31
N ARG A 172 -10.92 -0.01 13.45
CA ARG A 172 -12.08 -0.90 13.54
C ARG A 172 -11.58 -2.28 13.85
N ILE A 173 -11.74 -2.70 15.10
CA ILE A 173 -11.35 -4.02 15.58
C ILE A 173 -12.53 -4.96 15.44
N SER A 174 -12.26 -6.20 15.02
CA SER A 174 -13.20 -7.30 15.12
C SER A 174 -12.71 -8.27 16.19
N GLY A 175 -13.61 -8.80 17.02
CA GLY A 175 -13.23 -9.80 18.01
C GLY A 175 -12.61 -11.05 17.36
N ASN A 176 -11.45 -11.48 17.86
CA ASN A 176 -10.63 -12.60 17.34
C ASN A 176 -9.82 -12.32 16.05
N ASP A 177 -9.42 -11.08 15.83
CA ASP A 177 -8.45 -10.63 14.82
C ASP A 177 -7.05 -11.28 14.93
N GLN A 178 -6.65 -11.72 16.12
CA GLN A 178 -5.38 -12.41 16.31
C GLN A 178 -5.50 -13.94 16.17
N ARG A 179 -4.95 -14.50 15.09
CA ARG A 179 -4.91 -15.95 14.87
C ARG A 179 -3.55 -16.54 15.23
N PHE A 180 -3.54 -17.55 16.11
CA PHE A 180 -2.34 -18.36 16.39
C PHE A 180 -2.38 -19.68 15.60
N PRO A 181 -1.52 -19.88 14.59
CA PRO A 181 -1.49 -21.13 13.84
C PRO A 181 -1.12 -22.34 14.71
N LEU A 182 -1.59 -23.53 14.36
CA LEU A 182 -1.42 -24.75 15.17
C LEU A 182 0.05 -25.06 15.51
N LYS A 183 0.96 -24.88 14.54
CA LYS A 183 2.41 -25.02 14.76
C LYS A 183 2.91 -24.12 15.89
N ARG A 184 2.34 -22.91 16.01
CA ARG A 184 2.67 -21.94 17.06
C ARG A 184 1.91 -22.19 18.36
N LYS A 185 0.63 -22.60 18.33
CA LYS A 185 -0.12 -23.01 19.54
C LYS A 185 0.62 -24.09 20.33
N LYS A 186 1.29 -25.03 19.64
CA LYS A 186 2.17 -26.04 20.26
C LYS A 186 3.39 -25.47 21.00
N ARG A 187 3.84 -24.25 20.67
CA ARG A 187 4.96 -23.56 21.34
C ARG A 187 4.56 -22.88 22.66
N GLY A 188 3.26 -22.77 22.95
CA GLY A 188 2.75 -22.43 24.29
C GLY A 188 3.08 -21.02 24.83
N SER A 189 3.43 -20.06 23.97
CA SER A 189 3.78 -18.70 24.40
C SER A 189 3.21 -17.62 23.47
N ALA A 190 2.58 -16.61 24.06
CA ALA A 190 2.22 -15.35 23.40
C ALA A 190 3.44 -14.43 23.20
N VAL A 191 4.57 -14.76 23.84
CA VAL A 191 5.85 -14.06 23.67
C VAL A 191 6.49 -14.52 22.37
N ILE A 192 7.00 -13.59 21.58
CA ILE A 192 7.80 -13.89 20.39
C ILE A 192 9.24 -14.20 20.77
N PHE A 193 9.76 -15.31 20.27
CA PHE A 193 11.20 -15.60 20.30
C PHE A 193 11.88 -14.95 19.08
N GLU A 194 13.21 -14.83 19.10
CA GLU A 194 13.95 -14.26 17.96
C GLU A 194 13.66 -15.03 16.65
N ASN A 195 13.50 -16.36 16.74
CA ASN A 195 13.19 -17.22 15.60
C ASN A 195 11.72 -17.12 15.12
N ASP A 196 10.86 -16.40 15.85
CA ASP A 196 9.48 -16.12 15.44
C ASP A 196 9.37 -14.77 14.70
N LYS A 197 10.48 -14.03 14.56
CA LYS A 197 10.51 -12.75 13.83
C LYS A 197 10.76 -13.00 12.36
N TRP A 198 10.20 -12.15 11.51
CA TRP A 198 10.54 -12.14 10.09
C TRP A 198 12.03 -11.81 9.91
N PRO A 199 12.81 -12.65 9.21
CA PRO A 199 14.23 -12.42 9.02
C PRO A 199 14.51 -11.04 8.44
N ASN A 200 15.38 -10.27 9.11
CA ASN A 200 15.75 -8.90 8.74
C ASN A 200 14.55 -7.93 8.59
N GLY A 201 13.41 -8.22 9.22
CA GLY A 201 12.19 -7.42 9.06
C GLY A 201 11.60 -7.44 7.64
N ARG A 202 12.05 -8.36 6.77
CA ARG A 202 11.54 -8.53 5.40
C ARG A 202 10.33 -9.47 5.44
N VAL A 203 9.17 -8.95 5.08
CA VAL A 203 7.88 -9.67 5.04
C VAL A 203 7.44 -9.82 3.59
N PRO A 204 7.70 -10.97 2.93
CA PRO A 204 7.23 -11.20 1.58
C PRO A 204 5.70 -11.33 1.56
N TYR A 205 5.04 -10.76 0.57
CA TYR A 205 3.58 -10.83 0.45
C TYR A 205 3.11 -11.10 -0.97
N VAL A 206 1.91 -11.66 -1.05
CA VAL A 206 1.03 -11.61 -2.22
C VAL A 206 -0.31 -11.00 -1.79
N ILE A 207 -0.98 -10.31 -2.70
CA ILE A 207 -2.29 -9.70 -2.49
C ILE A 207 -3.30 -10.25 -3.49
N SER A 208 -4.55 -10.46 -3.05
CA SER A 208 -5.63 -10.93 -3.92
C SER A 208 -5.96 -9.91 -5.03
N SER A 209 -6.28 -10.41 -6.23
CA SER A 209 -6.77 -9.57 -7.32
C SER A 209 -8.19 -9.01 -7.08
N ALA A 210 -8.86 -9.43 -6.00
CA ALA A 210 -10.20 -8.97 -5.63
C ALA A 210 -10.25 -7.55 -5.02
N TYR A 211 -9.09 -6.97 -4.70
CA TYR A 211 -9.03 -5.60 -4.16
C TYR A 211 -9.18 -4.55 -5.26
N THR A 212 -10.00 -3.53 -4.99
CA THR A 212 -10.14 -2.36 -5.87
C THR A 212 -8.90 -1.47 -5.80
N LEU A 213 -8.75 -0.54 -6.76
CA LEU A 213 -7.66 0.43 -6.76
C LEU A 213 -7.55 1.21 -5.44
N HIS A 214 -8.69 1.63 -4.88
CA HIS A 214 -8.71 2.33 -3.59
C HIS A 214 -8.25 1.44 -2.44
N GLN A 215 -8.72 0.19 -2.37
CA GLN A 215 -8.33 -0.74 -1.31
C GLN A 215 -6.84 -1.09 -1.36
N ARG A 216 -6.30 -1.24 -2.57
CA ARG A 216 -4.86 -1.43 -2.77
C ARG A 216 -4.05 -0.23 -2.31
N ALA A 217 -4.54 0.99 -2.59
CA ALA A 217 -3.92 2.22 -2.08
C ALA A 217 -3.94 2.30 -0.54
N VAL A 218 -5.02 1.86 0.12
CA VAL A 218 -5.08 1.77 1.59
C VAL A 218 -4.02 0.81 2.14
N ILE A 219 -3.88 -0.38 1.53
CA ILE A 219 -2.85 -1.34 1.92
C ILE A 219 -1.43 -0.78 1.67
N ALA A 220 -1.22 -0.14 0.52
CA ALA A 220 0.04 0.53 0.19
C ALA A 220 0.37 1.63 1.21
N ARG A 221 -0.63 2.42 1.63
CA ARG A 221 -0.47 3.46 2.66
C ARG A 221 -0.01 2.89 3.99
N ALA A 222 -0.58 1.76 4.40
CA ALA A 222 -0.17 1.05 5.61
C ALA A 222 1.28 0.54 5.50
N MET A 223 1.64 -0.10 4.39
CA MET A 223 3.02 -0.57 4.15
C MET A 223 4.04 0.58 4.14
N ALA A 224 3.69 1.72 3.52
CA ALA A 224 4.53 2.91 3.49
C ALA A 224 4.75 3.50 4.89
N ALA A 225 3.72 3.48 5.75
CA ALA A 225 3.83 3.95 7.14
C ALA A 225 4.84 3.14 7.96
N TYR A 226 4.87 1.81 7.80
CA TYR A 226 5.92 0.97 8.38
C TYR A 226 7.30 1.32 7.83
N ALA A 227 7.42 1.45 6.51
CA ALA A 227 8.70 1.69 5.85
C ALA A 227 9.33 3.04 6.25
N ALA A 228 8.50 4.06 6.50
CA ALA A 228 8.92 5.40 6.87
C ALA A 228 9.41 5.54 8.32
N ARG A 229 8.99 4.66 9.23
CA ARG A 229 9.22 4.81 10.69
C ARG A 229 9.99 3.66 11.33
N THR A 230 10.18 2.58 10.58
CA THR A 230 10.81 1.35 11.05
C THR A 230 11.67 0.71 9.97
N CYS A 231 12.36 -0.36 10.31
CA CYS A 231 13.08 -1.21 9.36
C CYS A 231 12.22 -2.35 8.75
N ILE A 232 10.93 -2.45 9.09
CA ILE A 232 10.03 -3.46 8.51
C ILE A 232 9.76 -3.16 7.04
N ARG A 233 9.90 -4.15 6.17
CA ARG A 233 9.68 -4.03 4.72
C ARG A 233 8.74 -5.12 4.23
N PHE A 234 7.52 -4.72 3.88
CA PHE A 234 6.62 -5.56 3.09
C PHE A 234 7.08 -5.53 1.64
N VAL A 235 7.43 -6.69 1.10
CA VAL A 235 8.04 -6.79 -0.24
C VAL A 235 7.28 -7.77 -1.12
N PRO A 236 7.20 -7.53 -2.45
CA PRO A 236 6.66 -8.51 -3.37
C PRO A 236 7.38 -9.86 -3.21
N ARG A 237 6.60 -10.92 -3.03
CA ARG A 237 7.11 -12.29 -2.91
C ARG A 237 7.95 -12.68 -4.14
N GLN A 238 9.12 -13.27 -3.88
CA GLN A 238 9.99 -13.86 -4.89
C GLN A 238 9.86 -15.40 -4.90
N ILE A 239 10.35 -16.06 -5.96
CA ILE A 239 10.21 -17.52 -6.13
C ILE A 239 10.85 -18.30 -4.97
N PHE A 240 11.93 -17.78 -4.38
CA PHE A 240 12.63 -18.41 -3.26
C PHE A 240 12.01 -18.10 -1.89
N ASP A 241 11.00 -17.23 -1.83
CA ASP A 241 10.29 -16.95 -0.59
C ASP A 241 9.34 -18.11 -0.27
N ALA A 242 9.85 -19.05 0.53
CA ALA A 242 9.09 -20.19 1.04
C ALA A 242 8.00 -19.74 2.02
N ASP A 243 8.32 -18.77 2.87
CA ASP A 243 7.42 -18.18 3.85
C ASP A 243 7.02 -16.77 3.42
N TYR A 244 5.73 -16.49 3.40
CA TYR A 244 5.17 -15.21 2.96
C TYR A 244 3.74 -15.06 3.48
N ILE A 245 3.22 -13.84 3.46
CA ILE A 245 1.81 -13.57 3.81
C ILE A 245 0.92 -13.54 2.56
N ILE A 246 -0.29 -14.05 2.68
CA ILE A 246 -1.35 -13.92 1.68
C ILE A 246 -2.36 -12.91 2.22
N ILE A 247 -2.47 -11.76 1.56
CA ILE A 247 -3.45 -10.72 1.88
C ILE A 247 -4.67 -10.93 1.00
N SER A 248 -5.81 -11.29 1.58
CA SER A 248 -7.04 -11.53 0.82
C SER A 248 -8.30 -11.19 1.60
N LYS A 249 -9.41 -11.04 0.88
CA LYS A 249 -10.74 -10.89 1.46
C LYS A 249 -11.26 -12.26 1.89
N THR A 250 -11.12 -12.60 3.16
CA THR A 250 -11.84 -13.74 3.74
C THR A 250 -12.93 -13.22 4.68
N ASP A 251 -13.26 -13.92 5.76
CA ASP A 251 -14.33 -13.52 6.67
C ASP A 251 -13.74 -12.69 7.84
N GLY A 252 -14.03 -11.39 7.85
CA GLY A 252 -13.57 -10.45 8.88
C GLY A 252 -12.12 -9.95 8.73
N CYS A 253 -11.67 -9.28 9.80
CA CYS A 253 -10.33 -8.70 9.93
C CYS A 253 -9.51 -9.60 10.85
N PHE A 254 -8.45 -10.21 10.34
CA PHE A 254 -7.53 -10.99 11.17
C PHE A 254 -6.17 -11.22 10.51
N ALA A 255 -5.16 -11.55 11.30
CA ALA A 255 -3.86 -11.96 10.83
C ALA A 255 -3.29 -13.14 11.62
N ASP A 256 -2.58 -14.02 10.91
CA ASP A 256 -1.73 -15.03 11.52
C ASP A 256 -0.55 -14.35 12.23
N PHE A 257 -0.44 -14.64 13.53
CA PHE A 257 0.50 -13.99 14.43
C PHE A 257 1.96 -14.43 14.20
N ALA A 258 2.85 -13.43 14.08
CA ALA A 258 4.30 -13.55 13.89
C ALA A 258 4.71 -14.36 12.65
N HIS A 259 6.01 -14.59 12.44
CA HIS A 259 6.49 -15.51 11.41
C HIS A 259 6.27 -16.97 11.85
N VAL A 260 5.46 -17.71 11.09
CA VAL A 260 5.02 -19.06 11.47
C VAL A 260 6.01 -20.14 11.00
N GLY A 261 6.55 -19.97 9.80
CA GLY A 261 7.46 -20.90 9.14
C GLY A 261 6.79 -22.12 8.47
N GLY A 262 7.31 -22.47 7.30
CA GLY A 262 6.92 -23.65 6.53
C GLY A 262 5.72 -23.41 5.61
N GLY A 263 5.68 -22.26 4.93
CA GLY A 263 4.72 -21.94 3.89
C GLY A 263 4.01 -20.59 4.05
N PRO A 264 2.99 -20.32 3.22
CA PRO A 264 2.17 -19.13 3.34
C PRO A 264 1.39 -19.07 4.66
N GLN A 265 1.19 -17.86 5.18
CA GLN A 265 0.28 -17.55 6.28
C GLN A 265 -0.73 -16.47 5.89
N GLN A 266 -1.87 -16.42 6.58
CA GLN A 266 -3.03 -15.63 6.15
C GLN A 266 -3.09 -14.25 6.81
N VAL A 267 -3.47 -13.25 6.02
CA VAL A 267 -4.01 -11.97 6.50
C VAL A 267 -5.36 -11.75 5.80
N SER A 268 -6.43 -11.64 6.58
CA SER A 268 -7.77 -11.33 6.10
C SER A 268 -8.04 -9.84 6.27
N LEU A 269 -8.26 -9.17 5.14
CA LEU A 269 -8.78 -7.81 5.10
C LEU A 269 -10.03 -7.84 4.22
N ALA A 270 -11.17 -8.14 4.82
CA ALA A 270 -12.50 -8.03 4.20
C ALA A 270 -12.87 -6.55 3.98
N ASP A 271 -13.93 -6.26 3.22
CA ASP A 271 -14.23 -4.90 2.76
C ASP A 271 -14.42 -3.89 3.92
N GLU A 272 -14.97 -4.35 5.05
CA GLU A 272 -15.14 -3.57 6.28
C GLU A 272 -13.83 -3.23 7.00
N CYS A 273 -12.76 -3.99 6.73
CA CYS A 273 -11.43 -3.85 7.33
C CYS A 273 -10.55 -2.85 6.60
N LEU A 274 -10.93 -2.42 5.39
CA LEU A 274 -10.09 -1.64 4.48
C LEU A 274 -10.05 -0.14 4.84
N ASN A 275 -9.59 0.16 6.05
CA ASN A 275 -9.16 1.49 6.48
C ASN A 275 -7.71 1.43 6.96
N TYR A 276 -7.02 2.58 6.96
CA TYR A 276 -5.59 2.66 7.27
C TYR A 276 -5.22 2.07 8.64
N ALA A 277 -5.97 2.44 9.69
CA ALA A 277 -5.71 2.05 11.07
C ALA A 277 -5.85 0.53 11.28
N THR A 278 -6.89 -0.09 10.71
CA THR A 278 -7.08 -1.55 10.77
C THR A 278 -5.97 -2.29 10.01
N VAL A 279 -5.55 -1.82 8.84
CA VAL A 279 -4.47 -2.52 8.09
C VAL A 279 -3.14 -2.45 8.85
N ILE A 280 -2.77 -1.31 9.45
CA ILE A 280 -1.56 -1.26 10.28
C ILE A 280 -1.64 -2.17 11.50
N HIS A 281 -2.82 -2.30 12.12
CA HIS A 281 -3.07 -3.20 13.25
C HIS A 281 -2.84 -4.67 12.88
N GLU A 282 -3.47 -5.14 11.80
CA GLU A 282 -3.29 -6.53 11.35
C GLU A 282 -1.84 -6.82 10.99
N PHE A 283 -1.13 -5.84 10.42
CA PHE A 283 0.29 -5.97 10.15
C PHE A 283 1.16 -6.00 11.42
N MET A 284 0.71 -5.40 12.53
CA MET A 284 1.41 -5.51 13.81
C MET A 284 1.34 -6.95 14.34
N HIS A 285 0.21 -7.63 14.16
CA HIS A 285 0.11 -9.07 14.45
C HIS A 285 1.06 -9.90 13.59
N VAL A 286 1.15 -9.63 12.29
CA VAL A 286 2.07 -10.32 11.36
C VAL A 286 3.53 -10.23 11.83
N ILE A 287 3.95 -9.09 12.36
CA ILE A 287 5.32 -8.90 12.85
C ILE A 287 5.50 -9.27 14.34
N GLY A 288 4.46 -9.78 15.00
CA GLY A 288 4.55 -10.45 16.29
C GLY A 288 4.16 -9.62 17.50
N PHE A 289 3.34 -8.57 17.34
CA PHE A 289 2.79 -7.83 18.47
C PHE A 289 1.41 -8.34 18.86
N ILE A 290 1.24 -8.58 20.16
CA ILE A 290 -0.03 -8.96 20.77
C ILE A 290 -0.85 -7.72 21.13
N HIS A 291 -2.13 -7.90 21.44
CA HIS A 291 -2.92 -6.78 21.92
C HIS A 291 -2.36 -6.23 23.22
N GLU A 292 -2.42 -4.91 23.39
CA GLU A 292 -1.78 -4.23 24.52
C GLU A 292 -2.36 -4.72 25.86
N HIS A 293 -3.66 -5.02 25.91
CA HIS A 293 -4.34 -5.52 27.10
C HIS A 293 -3.89 -6.94 27.52
N GLN A 294 -3.31 -7.73 26.60
CA GLN A 294 -2.83 -9.09 26.87
C GLN A 294 -1.47 -9.12 27.59
N ARG A 295 -0.77 -7.98 27.67
CA ARG A 295 0.49 -7.85 28.41
C ARG A 295 0.34 -8.24 29.89
N ALA A 296 -0.78 -7.86 30.50
CA ALA A 296 -1.01 -8.06 31.93
C ALA A 296 -1.21 -9.52 32.35
N HIS A 297 -1.62 -10.41 31.45
CA HIS A 297 -1.90 -11.82 31.79
C HIS A 297 -0.74 -12.77 31.52
N THR A 298 0.20 -12.37 30.65
CA THR A 298 1.30 -13.25 30.19
C THR A 298 2.62 -12.98 30.92
N ASP A 299 2.79 -11.79 31.52
CA ASP A 299 4.03 -11.36 32.16
C ASP A 299 4.17 -11.77 33.65
N PHE A 300 3.08 -12.16 34.33
CA PHE A 300 3.13 -12.41 35.79
C PHE A 300 3.76 -13.75 36.22
N GLU A 301 3.88 -14.75 35.33
CA GLU A 301 4.38 -16.08 35.74
C GLU A 301 5.78 -16.45 35.23
N LYS A 302 6.44 -15.63 34.39
CA LYS A 302 7.72 -16.04 33.75
C LYS A 302 8.89 -15.05 33.76
N LEU A 303 8.78 -13.90 34.41
CA LEU A 303 9.83 -12.86 34.34
C LEU A 303 10.67 -12.74 35.61
N THR A 304 11.28 -13.84 36.04
CA THR A 304 12.48 -13.77 36.89
C THR A 304 13.71 -13.68 35.99
N SER A 305 14.25 -12.47 35.93
CA SER A 305 15.54 -12.10 35.33
C SER A 305 15.56 -11.94 33.80
N VAL A 306 16.00 -10.74 33.39
CA VAL A 306 16.38 -10.31 32.03
C VAL A 306 15.26 -9.68 31.17
N ARG A 307 15.00 -8.40 31.52
CA ARG A 307 14.71 -7.23 30.65
C ARG A 307 13.25 -6.80 30.44
N LEU A 308 12.84 -5.89 31.34
CA LEU A 308 12.11 -4.63 31.08
C LEU A 308 10.88 -4.74 30.15
N SER A 309 9.68 -4.81 30.76
CA SER A 309 8.35 -4.49 30.21
C SER A 309 8.28 -4.33 28.69
N TYR A 310 7.92 -5.38 27.94
CA TYR A 310 7.58 -5.30 26.50
C TYR A 310 8.48 -4.33 25.69
N TYR A 311 9.77 -4.66 25.60
CA TYR A 311 10.82 -3.84 24.97
C TYR A 311 11.16 -2.53 25.70
N GLY A 312 10.97 -2.45 27.01
CA GLY A 312 11.26 -1.26 27.83
C GLY A 312 10.22 -0.14 27.73
N GLU A 313 9.02 -0.46 27.24
CA GLU A 313 7.92 0.50 27.09
C GLU A 313 6.84 0.28 28.16
N SER A 314 6.25 1.36 28.69
CA SER A 314 5.12 1.29 29.61
C SER A 314 3.86 0.80 28.91
N TYR A 315 2.80 0.49 29.68
CA TYR A 315 1.48 0.20 29.11
C TYR A 315 0.94 1.43 28.38
N ASP A 316 0.45 1.26 27.15
CA ASP A 316 -0.03 2.34 26.31
C ASP A 316 -1.50 2.20 25.95
N TYR A 317 -2.36 2.97 26.64
CA TYR A 317 -3.80 3.00 26.42
C TYR A 317 -4.21 3.48 25.02
N PHE A 318 -3.32 4.17 24.31
CA PHE A 318 -3.55 4.71 22.97
C PHE A 318 -2.80 3.94 21.89
N SER A 319 -2.22 2.78 22.23
CA SER A 319 -1.61 1.89 21.26
C SER A 319 -2.63 1.48 20.20
N ILE A 320 -2.18 1.39 18.94
CA ILE A 320 -3.00 0.81 17.87
C ILE A 320 -3.37 -0.65 18.17
N MET A 321 -2.68 -1.31 19.09
CA MET A 321 -2.95 -2.68 19.54
C MET A 321 -3.89 -2.77 20.74
N HIS A 322 -4.46 -1.65 21.21
CA HIS A 322 -5.38 -1.66 22.34
C HIS A 322 -6.83 -1.83 21.88
N TYR A 323 -7.61 -2.65 22.59
CA TYR A 323 -9.04 -2.82 22.34
C TYR A 323 -9.88 -1.66 22.88
N GLU A 324 -11.07 -1.46 22.32
CA GLU A 324 -12.07 -0.58 22.95
C GLU A 324 -12.55 -1.18 24.28
N SER A 325 -13.13 -0.34 25.15
CA SER A 325 -13.57 -0.78 26.48
C SER A 325 -14.68 -1.83 26.45
N THR A 326 -15.46 -1.91 25.37
CA THR A 326 -16.61 -2.81 25.22
C THR A 326 -16.30 -4.09 24.44
N GLU A 327 -15.05 -4.35 24.10
CA GLU A 327 -14.69 -5.50 23.25
C GLU A 327 -15.07 -6.84 23.88
N GLY A 328 -15.70 -7.73 23.11
CA GLY A 328 -16.26 -8.99 23.61
C GLY A 328 -17.49 -8.86 24.55
N SER A 329 -18.05 -7.66 24.71
CA SER A 329 -19.23 -7.44 25.56
C SER A 329 -20.51 -8.00 24.92
N ARG A 330 -21.27 -8.77 25.71
CA ARG A 330 -22.60 -9.28 25.31
C ARG A 330 -23.75 -8.35 25.69
N ASN A 331 -23.50 -7.40 26.60
CA ASN A 331 -24.51 -6.51 27.18
C ASN A 331 -24.21 -5.03 26.95
N GLY A 332 -23.22 -4.72 26.11
CA GLY A 332 -22.78 -3.36 25.79
C GLY A 332 -22.04 -2.64 26.93
N LYS A 333 -21.78 -3.29 28.06
CA LYS A 333 -20.99 -2.72 29.16
C LYS A 333 -19.50 -2.94 28.93
N ASN A 334 -18.69 -2.13 29.59
CA ASN A 334 -17.23 -2.29 29.56
C ASN A 334 -16.82 -3.68 30.02
N THR A 335 -15.94 -4.32 29.27
CA THR A 335 -15.20 -5.54 29.62
C THR A 335 -13.78 -5.19 30.08
N ILE A 336 -13.25 -4.04 29.67
CA ILE A 336 -11.93 -3.52 30.04
C ILE A 336 -12.08 -2.07 30.50
N GLU A 337 -11.52 -1.75 31.65
CA GLU A 337 -11.50 -0.37 32.19
C GLU A 337 -10.08 0.06 32.54
N ALA A 338 -9.74 1.30 32.17
CA ALA A 338 -8.47 1.89 32.56
C ALA A 338 -8.48 2.23 34.06
N ARG A 339 -7.31 2.13 34.70
CA ARG A 339 -7.14 2.55 36.12
C ARG A 339 -7.52 4.01 36.33
N ILE A 340 -7.20 4.86 35.36
CA ILE A 340 -7.69 6.23 35.28
C ILE A 340 -8.96 6.21 34.44
N GLN A 341 -10.13 6.28 35.07
CA GLN A 341 -11.42 6.08 34.41
C GLN A 341 -11.65 7.01 33.21
N ALA A 342 -11.09 8.22 33.23
CA ALA A 342 -11.18 9.19 32.13
C ALA A 342 -10.54 8.68 30.81
N ILE A 343 -9.66 7.67 30.87
CA ILE A 343 -9.00 7.08 29.71
C ILE A 343 -9.86 6.00 29.06
N THR A 344 -10.71 5.31 29.83
CA THR A 344 -11.56 4.20 29.34
C THR A 344 -12.28 4.50 28.02
N PRO A 345 -12.96 5.66 27.82
CA PRO A 345 -13.67 5.94 26.57
C PRO A 345 -12.75 6.31 25.39
N LEU A 346 -11.45 6.46 25.60
CA LEU A 346 -10.46 6.83 24.58
C LEU A 346 -9.69 5.63 24.02
N MET A 347 -9.72 4.48 24.72
CA MET A 347 -9.04 3.25 24.31
C MET A 347 -9.63 2.70 23.00
N GLY A 348 -8.78 2.09 22.17
CA GLY A 348 -9.18 1.42 20.92
C GLY A 348 -9.58 2.34 19.77
N LYS A 349 -9.37 3.65 19.89
CA LYS A 349 -9.75 4.66 18.88
C LYS A 349 -8.56 5.24 18.12
N SER A 350 -7.43 4.55 18.14
CA SER A 350 -6.19 5.01 17.51
C SER A 350 -6.34 5.09 15.99
N VAL A 351 -5.74 6.11 15.38
CA VAL A 351 -5.78 6.38 13.93
C VAL A 351 -4.45 6.10 13.24
N ASP A 352 -3.37 5.95 14.00
CA ASP A 352 -2.00 5.63 13.56
C ASP A 352 -1.26 4.96 14.73
N PHE A 353 -0.01 4.54 14.50
CA PHE A 353 0.88 4.08 15.56
C PHE A 353 1.03 5.11 16.68
N SER A 354 1.04 4.65 17.92
CA SER A 354 1.59 5.46 19.00
C SER A 354 3.12 5.52 18.91
N LEU A 355 3.74 6.47 19.64
CA LEU A 355 5.19 6.49 19.79
C LEU A 355 5.71 5.19 20.42
N SER A 356 4.94 4.63 21.36
CA SER A 356 5.30 3.39 22.02
C SER A 356 5.27 2.21 21.04
N ASP A 357 4.29 2.13 20.14
CA ASP A 357 4.22 1.10 19.10
C ASP A 357 5.47 1.13 18.20
N ILE A 358 5.88 2.31 17.74
CA ILE A 358 7.09 2.48 16.93
C ILE A 358 8.36 2.08 17.70
N ASN A 359 8.49 2.51 18.96
CA ASN A 359 9.63 2.15 19.82
C ASN A 359 9.73 0.64 20.02
N LYS A 360 8.58 -0.02 20.27
CA LYS A 360 8.49 -1.48 20.41
C LYS A 360 8.97 -2.17 19.13
N ILE A 361 8.47 -1.76 17.96
CA ILE A 361 8.90 -2.32 16.66
C ILE A 361 10.41 -2.15 16.46
N ASN A 362 10.91 -0.93 16.65
CA ASN A 362 12.31 -0.59 16.39
C ASN A 362 13.27 -1.32 17.34
N ARG A 363 12.92 -1.48 18.61
CA ARG A 363 13.71 -2.28 19.57
C ARG A 363 13.60 -3.78 19.27
N ALA A 364 12.42 -4.27 18.93
CA ALA A 364 12.19 -5.68 18.62
C ALA A 364 12.99 -6.13 17.39
N TYR A 365 12.97 -5.36 16.30
CA TYR A 365 13.65 -5.68 15.04
C TYR A 365 15.03 -5.03 14.91
N LYS A 366 15.55 -4.41 15.99
CA LYS A 366 16.88 -3.77 16.03
C LYS A 366 17.07 -2.78 14.86
N CYS A 367 16.09 -1.93 14.65
CA CYS A 367 16.10 -0.93 13.59
C CYS A 367 17.04 0.23 13.95
N TYR A 368 18.35 0.02 13.92
CA TYR A 368 19.37 0.95 14.42
C TYR A 368 19.25 2.36 13.84
N ASN A 369 18.98 2.47 12.53
CA ASN A 369 18.83 3.77 11.87
C ASN A 369 17.61 4.58 12.37
N PHE A 370 16.63 3.95 13.00
CA PHE A 370 15.45 4.61 13.55
C PHE A 370 15.51 4.80 15.07
N LEU A 371 16.46 4.13 15.75
CA LEU A 371 16.69 4.29 17.19
C LEU A 371 17.62 5.47 17.52
N LEU A 372 18.41 5.96 16.54
CA LEU A 372 19.41 7.01 16.75
C LEU A 372 18.89 8.44 16.51
N TYR A 373 17.64 8.60 16.04
CA TYR A 373 16.98 9.89 15.80
C TYR A 373 15.74 10.12 16.68
N GLY A 374 15.55 9.28 17.71
CA GLY A 374 14.41 9.30 18.62
C GLY A 374 14.63 10.12 19.88
#